data_AF-F4G163-F1
#
_entry.id   AF-F4G163-F1
#
_cell.length_a   1.000
_cell.length_b   1.000
_cell.length_c   1.000
_cell.angle_alpha   90.00
_cell.angle_beta   90.00
_cell.angle_gamma   90.00
#
_symmetry.space_group_name_H-M   'P 1'
#
loop_
_entity.id
_entity.type
_entity.pdbx_description
1 polymer ?
#
loop_
_entity_poly.entity_id
_entity_poly.type
_entity_poly.pdbx_seq_one_letter_code
_entity_poly.pdbx_strand_id
1 'polypeptide(L)'
;MKYRLMDILACPMCKHFHLDLYVFQEKEYQKREPNEKIPLCEIYCSYKNVEVKEMANPPCFECIKKEIVEGLLVCPSCNRWYPIIDEIPRMLPDKLRKKDDLDFLRKYKDKIPQKVLDSGLPFNLKNP
;
A
#
# COMPACT_ATOMS: atom_id res chain seq x y z
N MET A 1 -5.26 -1.27 -7.42
CA MET A 1 -3.80 -1.10 -7.30
C MET A 1 -3.12 -2.46 -7.36
N LYS A 2 -2.17 -2.65 -8.28
CA LYS A 2 -1.40 -3.90 -8.37
C LYS A 2 -0.34 -3.96 -7.27
N TYR A 3 -0.11 -5.16 -6.72
CA TYR A 3 0.96 -5.40 -5.75
C TYR A 3 2.35 -4.97 -6.26
N ARG A 4 2.67 -5.28 -7.53
CA ARG A 4 3.97 -4.91 -8.15
C ARG A 4 4.29 -3.42 -8.12
N LEU A 5 3.28 -2.55 -7.98
CA LEU A 5 3.52 -1.11 -7.87
C LEU A 5 4.34 -0.76 -6.61
N MET A 6 4.21 -1.55 -5.55
CA MET A 6 4.96 -1.35 -4.30
C MET A 6 6.48 -1.52 -4.45
N ASP A 7 6.92 -2.19 -5.52
CA ASP A 7 8.35 -2.36 -5.85
C ASP A 7 9.03 -1.04 -6.20
N ILE A 8 8.25 -0.03 -6.62
CA ILE A 8 8.76 1.27 -7.07
C ILE A 8 8.24 2.45 -6.23
N LEU A 9 7.24 2.24 -5.37
CA LEU A 9 6.67 3.32 -4.57
C LEU A 9 7.53 3.65 -3.36
N ALA A 10 7.97 4.90 -3.29
CA ALA A 10 8.57 5.50 -2.11
C ALA A 10 7.67 6.58 -1.51
N CYS A 11 7.89 6.89 -0.23
CA CYS A 11 7.18 7.99 0.43
C CYS A 11 7.40 9.31 -0.33
N PRO A 12 6.35 10.03 -0.78
CA PRO A 12 6.52 11.29 -1.52
C PRO A 12 7.18 12.38 -0.67
N MET A 13 7.12 12.28 0.65
CA MET A 13 7.59 13.29 1.59
C MET A 13 9.04 13.09 2.02
N CYS A 14 9.45 11.87 2.39
CA CYS A 14 10.82 11.59 2.85
C CYS A 14 11.63 10.66 1.95
N LYS A 15 11.05 10.20 0.83
CA LYS A 15 11.69 9.31 -0.16
C LYS A 15 12.08 7.92 0.38
N HIS A 16 11.63 7.57 1.59
CA HIS A 16 11.87 6.25 2.15
C HIS A 16 11.17 5.15 1.36
N PHE A 17 11.90 4.08 1.10
CA PHE A 17 11.45 2.81 0.53
C PHE A 17 11.89 1.68 1.49
N HIS A 18 11.05 0.69 1.79
CA HIS A 18 9.68 0.46 1.29
C HIS A 18 8.59 1.10 2.17
N LEU A 19 7.37 1.14 1.65
CA LEU A 19 6.16 1.48 2.41
C LEU A 19 5.47 0.19 2.90
N ASP A 20 4.96 0.21 4.13
CA ASP A 20 4.14 -0.88 4.67
C ASP A 20 2.76 -0.84 4.01
N LEU A 21 2.25 -2.00 3.57
CA LEU A 21 0.95 -2.14 2.92
C LEU A 21 -0.02 -2.92 3.82
N TYR A 22 -1.18 -2.32 4.09
CA TYR A 22 -2.30 -2.97 4.77
C TYR A 22 -3.47 -3.07 3.79
N VAL A 23 -3.92 -4.29 3.50
CA VAL A 23 -4.96 -4.54 2.50
C VAL A 23 -6.31 -4.72 3.20
N PHE A 24 -7.32 -3.95 2.79
CA PHE A 24 -8.65 -4.01 3.40
C PHE A 24 -9.68 -4.70 2.51
N GLN A 25 -9.52 -4.56 1.20
CA GLN A 25 -10.34 -5.21 0.18
C GLN A 25 -9.50 -5.51 -1.07
N GLU A 26 -9.70 -6.71 -1.62
CA GLU A 26 -9.11 -7.15 -2.88
C GLU A 26 -10.18 -7.56 -3.87
N LYS A 27 -9.81 -7.53 -5.16
CA LYS A 27 -10.57 -8.12 -6.25
C LYS A 27 -9.65 -9.03 -7.07
N GLU A 28 -10.24 -10.08 -7.62
CA GLU A 28 -9.53 -11.04 -8.48
C GLU A 28 -10.01 -10.95 -9.93
N TYR A 29 -9.07 -10.99 -10.86
CA TYR A 29 -9.27 -10.94 -12.29
C TYR A 29 -8.65 -12.18 -12.94
N GLN A 30 -9.46 -13.23 -13.13
CA GLN A 30 -9.01 -14.55 -13.57
C GLN A 30 -8.26 -14.58 -14.91
N LYS A 31 -8.57 -13.64 -15.81
CA LYS A 31 -8.02 -13.59 -17.17
C LYS A 31 -6.65 -12.89 -17.29
N ARG A 32 -6.04 -12.48 -16.17
CA ARG A 32 -4.74 -11.79 -16.19
C ARG A 32 -3.60 -12.79 -16.16
N GLU A 33 -2.64 -12.59 -17.05
CA GLU A 33 -1.42 -13.38 -17.16
C GLU A 33 -0.19 -12.46 -17.26
N PRO A 34 0.98 -12.89 -16.74
CA PRO A 34 2.22 -12.15 -16.90
C PRO A 34 2.57 -11.94 -18.39
N ASN A 35 2.91 -10.70 -18.75
CA ASN A 35 3.37 -10.32 -20.09
C ASN A 35 4.90 -10.19 -20.20
N GLU A 36 5.61 -10.40 -19.09
CA GLU A 36 7.05 -10.19 -18.92
C GLU A 36 7.67 -11.42 -18.23
N LYS A 37 9.00 -11.52 -18.25
CA LYS A 37 9.73 -12.60 -17.56
C LYS A 37 9.54 -12.48 -16.05
N ILE A 38 9.38 -13.62 -15.38
CA ILE A 38 9.29 -13.72 -13.92
C ILE A 38 10.71 -13.67 -13.32
N PRO A 39 10.93 -12.95 -12.20
CA PRO A 39 9.96 -12.16 -11.42
C PRO A 39 9.50 -10.86 -12.10
N LEU A 40 8.24 -10.49 -11.88
CA LEU A 40 7.67 -9.21 -12.35
C LEU A 40 8.10 -7.98 -11.51
N CYS A 41 8.68 -8.21 -10.34
CA CYS A 41 9.24 -7.18 -9.47
C CYS A 41 10.78 -7.31 -9.48
N GLU A 42 11.49 -6.20 -9.29
CA GLU A 42 12.95 -6.14 -9.26
C GLU A 42 13.52 -6.25 -7.85
N ILE A 43 12.96 -5.51 -6.88
CA ILE A 43 13.55 -5.34 -5.55
C ILE A 43 12.71 -6.05 -4.48
N TYR A 44 11.40 -5.80 -4.45
CA TYR A 44 10.51 -6.20 -3.37
C TYR A 44 9.16 -6.73 -3.87
N CYS A 45 8.78 -7.90 -3.35
CA CYS A 45 7.49 -8.52 -3.63
C CYS A 45 6.52 -8.25 -2.48
N SER A 46 5.69 -7.23 -2.61
CA SER A 46 4.66 -6.88 -1.61
C SER A 46 3.57 -7.94 -1.42
N TYR A 47 3.34 -8.81 -2.42
CA TYR A 47 2.38 -9.91 -2.28
C TYR A 47 2.88 -11.01 -1.34
N LYS A 48 4.20 -11.21 -1.24
CA LYS A 48 4.83 -12.16 -0.31
C LYS A 48 5.57 -11.49 0.85
N ASN A 49 5.62 -10.16 0.85
CA ASN A 49 6.26 -9.33 1.86
C ASN A 49 7.75 -9.70 2.06
N VAL A 50 8.50 -9.84 0.96
CA VAL A 50 9.91 -10.29 0.96
C VAL A 50 10.70 -9.65 -0.19
N GLU A 51 12.01 -9.50 -0.02
CA GLU A 51 12.91 -9.08 -1.11
C GLU A 51 12.96 -10.13 -2.23
N VAL A 52 12.99 -9.69 -3.49
CA VAL A 52 12.93 -10.57 -4.66
C VAL A 52 14.14 -11.50 -4.73
N LYS A 53 15.31 -11.02 -4.33
CA LYS A 53 16.56 -11.80 -4.30
C LYS A 53 16.50 -13.03 -3.37
N GLU A 54 15.57 -13.04 -2.42
CA GLU A 54 15.40 -14.12 -1.44
C GLU A 54 14.37 -15.17 -1.90
N MET A 55 13.72 -14.98 -3.04
CA MET A 55 12.70 -15.89 -3.56
C MET A 55 13.26 -16.87 -4.58
N ALA A 56 13.04 -18.17 -4.35
CA ALA A 56 13.30 -19.19 -5.35
C ALA A 56 12.20 -19.24 -6.43
N ASN A 57 10.93 -19.12 -6.04
CA ASN A 57 9.77 -19.29 -6.93
C ASN A 57 8.76 -18.13 -6.75
N PRO A 58 8.87 -17.04 -7.53
CA PRO A 58 7.97 -15.90 -7.42
C PRO A 58 6.55 -16.25 -7.92
N PRO A 59 5.49 -16.03 -7.12
CA PRO A 59 4.10 -16.42 -7.41
C PRO A 59 3.40 -15.44 -8.37
N CYS A 60 4.09 -14.97 -9.41
CA CYS A 60 3.63 -13.85 -10.24
C CYS A 60 2.31 -14.15 -10.97
N PHE A 61 2.03 -15.41 -11.30
CA PHE A 61 0.77 -15.84 -11.91
C PHE A 61 -0.45 -15.65 -11.00
N GLU A 62 -0.30 -15.83 -9.69
CA GLU A 62 -1.36 -15.56 -8.71
C GLU A 62 -1.44 -14.07 -8.42
N CYS A 63 -0.28 -13.44 -8.19
CA CYS A 63 -0.17 -12.03 -7.82
C CYS A 63 -0.82 -11.11 -8.86
N ILE A 64 -0.60 -11.36 -10.15
CA ILE A 64 -1.12 -10.48 -11.22
C ILE A 64 -2.65 -10.49 -11.34
N LYS A 65 -3.30 -11.56 -10.86
CA LYS A 65 -4.76 -11.68 -10.83
C LYS A 65 -5.36 -10.83 -9.72
N LYS A 66 -4.60 -10.48 -8.69
CA LYS A 66 -5.06 -9.70 -7.54
C LYS A 66 -4.90 -8.21 -7.75
N GLU A 67 -5.91 -7.47 -7.33
CA GLU A 67 -5.97 -6.01 -7.35
C GLU A 67 -6.43 -5.52 -5.98
N ILE A 68 -5.64 -4.66 -5.35
CA ILE A 68 -6.01 -4.02 -4.08
C ILE A 68 -7.00 -2.91 -4.40
N VAL A 69 -8.22 -3.05 -3.90
CA VAL A 69 -9.32 -2.09 -4.11
C VAL A 69 -9.27 -1.02 -3.04
N GLU A 70 -9.17 -1.42 -1.77
CA GLU A 70 -8.98 -0.52 -0.64
C GLU A 70 -7.88 -1.02 0.28
N GLY A 71 -7.09 -0.09 0.81
CA GLY A 71 -5.94 -0.40 1.64
C GLY A 71 -5.27 0.88 2.17
N LEU A 72 -4.19 0.70 2.92
CA LEU A 72 -3.42 1.77 3.52
C LEU A 72 -1.94 1.53 3.26
N LEU A 73 -1.26 2.55 2.78
CA LEU A 73 0.20 2.60 2.74
C LEU A 73 0.68 3.38 3.96
N VAL A 74 1.71 2.91 4.65
CA VAL A 74 2.32 3.60 5.78
C VAL A 74 3.81 3.70 5.57
N CYS A 75 4.37 4.89 5.73
CA CYS A 75 5.81 5.09 5.71
C CYS A 75 6.37 4.79 7.10
N PRO A 76 7.20 3.75 7.27
CA PRO A 76 7.76 3.41 8.58
C PRO A 76 8.75 4.50 9.08
N SER A 77 9.37 5.24 8.16
CA SER A 77 10.33 6.31 8.48
C SER A 77 9.69 7.58 9.03
N CYS A 78 8.60 8.08 8.41
CA CYS A 78 8.00 9.36 8.81
C CYS A 78 6.57 9.27 9.33
N ASN A 79 6.04 8.05 9.52
CA ASN A 79 4.69 7.77 10.02
C ASN A 79 3.54 8.39 9.21
N ARG A 80 3.80 8.77 7.95
CA ARG A 80 2.75 9.24 7.05
C ARG A 80 2.02 8.06 6.46
N TRP A 81 0.72 8.19 6.34
CA TRP A 81 -0.12 7.17 5.72
C TRP A 81 -0.74 7.71 4.44
N TYR A 82 -1.10 6.83 3.51
CA TYR A 82 -1.76 7.17 2.25
C TYR A 82 -2.85 6.14 1.97
N PRO A 83 -4.12 6.56 1.80
CA PRO A 83 -5.19 5.62 1.53
C PRO A 83 -5.14 5.14 0.08
N ILE A 84 -5.48 3.88 -0.14
CA ILE A 84 -5.85 3.32 -1.43
C ILE A 84 -7.37 3.29 -1.45
N ILE A 85 -7.97 4.01 -2.39
CA ILE A 85 -9.43 4.12 -2.54
C ILE A 85 -9.76 3.85 -4.00
N ASP A 86 -10.68 2.92 -4.24
CA ASP A 86 -11.11 2.52 -5.59
C ASP A 86 -9.90 2.21 -6.49
N GLU A 87 -9.01 1.35 -5.99
CA GLU A 87 -7.80 0.90 -6.67
C GLU A 87 -6.71 1.98 -6.87
N ILE A 88 -6.94 3.22 -6.43
CA ILE A 88 -6.03 4.37 -6.62
C ILE A 88 -5.29 4.72 -5.32
N PRO A 89 -3.94 4.62 -5.28
CA PRO A 89 -3.15 5.12 -4.15
C PRO A 89 -3.11 6.65 -4.13
N ARG A 90 -3.74 7.28 -3.12
CA ARG A 90 -3.80 8.74 -2.97
C ARG A 90 -2.59 9.25 -2.18
N MET A 91 -1.45 9.36 -2.86
CA MET A 91 -0.15 9.76 -2.27
C MET A 91 0.08 11.28 -2.35
N LEU A 92 -0.92 12.08 -1.95
CA LEU A 92 -0.85 13.53 -1.97
C LEU A 92 0.06 14.06 -0.83
N PRO A 93 0.83 15.14 -1.05
CA PRO A 93 1.53 15.86 0.01
C PRO A 93 0.57 16.40 1.07
N ASP A 94 1.04 16.54 2.31
CA ASP A 94 0.23 16.94 3.47
C ASP A 94 -0.64 18.19 3.22
N LYS A 95 -0.10 19.21 2.54
CA LYS A 95 -0.82 20.47 2.24
C LYS A 95 -2.04 20.31 1.33
N LEU A 96 -2.13 19.21 0.58
CA LEU A 96 -3.25 18.90 -0.31
C LEU A 96 -4.23 17.90 0.30
N ARG A 97 -3.92 17.36 1.49
CA ARG A 97 -4.78 16.43 2.21
C ARG A 97 -5.80 17.19 3.04
N LYS A 98 -7.03 16.67 3.10
CA LYS A 98 -8.16 17.29 3.79
C LYS A 98 -8.61 16.44 4.98
N LYS A 99 -9.25 17.07 5.97
CA LYS A 99 -9.76 16.37 7.16
C LYS A 99 -10.76 15.25 6.84
N ASP A 100 -11.39 15.28 5.67
CA ASP A 100 -12.24 14.19 5.14
C ASP A 100 -11.52 12.83 5.08
N ASP A 101 -10.18 12.84 5.03
CA ASP A 101 -9.39 11.62 5.14
C ASP A 101 -9.57 10.90 6.50
N LEU A 102 -10.01 11.60 7.55
CA LEU A 102 -10.37 11.00 8.83
C LEU A 102 -11.54 10.02 8.68
N ASP A 103 -12.45 10.23 7.72
CA ASP A 103 -13.57 9.32 7.47
C ASP A 103 -13.06 7.96 6.98
N PHE A 104 -11.98 7.96 6.18
CA PHE A 104 -11.31 6.72 5.78
C PHE A 104 -10.72 5.99 7.00
N LEU A 105 -10.05 6.71 7.90
CA LEU A 105 -9.53 6.12 9.15
C LEU A 105 -10.65 5.57 10.03
N ARG A 106 -11.79 6.26 10.12
CA ARG A 106 -12.97 5.79 10.88
C ARG A 106 -13.57 4.54 10.26
N LYS A 107 -13.74 4.50 8.92
CA LYS A 107 -14.26 3.35 8.18
C LYS A 107 -13.42 2.08 8.42
N TYR A 108 -12.10 2.23 8.50
CA TYR A 108 -11.16 1.12 8.60
C TYR A 108 -10.46 0.96 9.94
N LYS A 109 -10.97 1.61 10.99
CA LYS A 109 -10.33 1.70 12.31
C LYS A 109 -9.81 0.35 12.83
N ASP A 110 -10.62 -0.70 12.74
CA ASP A 110 -10.28 -2.02 13.29
C ASP A 110 -9.23 -2.79 12.48
N LYS A 111 -8.93 -2.34 11.25
CA LYS A 111 -7.92 -2.94 10.36
C LYS A 111 -6.63 -2.11 10.29
N ILE A 112 -6.61 -0.92 10.88
CA ILE A 112 -5.48 0.02 10.82
C ILE A 112 -4.60 -0.15 12.07
N PRO A 113 -3.25 -0.17 11.94
CA PRO A 113 -2.37 -0.21 13.09
C PRO A 113 -2.63 0.94 14.07
N GLN A 114 -2.68 0.63 15.36
CA GLN A 114 -2.95 1.61 16.41
C GLN A 114 -2.03 2.85 16.34
N LYS A 115 -0.75 2.65 15.99
CA LYS A 115 0.21 3.74 15.80
C LYS A 115 -0.25 4.80 14.80
N VAL A 116 -0.90 4.38 13.71
CA VAL A 116 -1.44 5.29 12.69
C VAL A 116 -2.66 6.04 13.24
N LEU A 117 -3.54 5.34 13.96
CA LEU A 117 -4.71 5.95 14.58
C LEU A 117 -4.35 6.98 15.66
N ASP A 118 -3.23 6.77 16.36
CA ASP A 118 -2.82 7.61 17.48
C ASP A 118 -1.90 8.77 17.08
N SER A 119 -1.08 8.58 16.04
CA SER A 119 0.02 9.51 15.73
C SER A 119 0.36 9.59 14.24
N GLY A 120 -0.47 9.00 13.38
CA GLY A 120 -0.29 9.06 11.94
C GLY A 120 -0.29 10.49 11.42
N LEU A 121 0.51 10.72 10.38
CA LEU A 121 0.57 12.00 9.67
C LEU A 121 -0.12 11.90 8.29
N PRO A 122 -0.75 12.98 7.81
CA PRO A 122 -0.90 14.28 8.48
C PRO A 122 -2.05 14.33 9.50
N PHE A 123 -2.94 13.33 9.50
CA PHE A 123 -4.10 13.27 10.38
C PHE A 123 -4.15 11.94 11.14
N ASN A 124 -4.75 11.94 12.33
CA ASN A 124 -4.97 10.75 13.15
C ASN A 124 -6.27 10.91 13.95
N LEU A 125 -6.77 9.82 14.54
CA LEU A 125 -8.05 9.83 15.27
C LEU A 125 -7.91 10.31 16.72
N LYS A 126 -6.70 10.30 17.29
CA LYS A 126 -6.45 10.76 18.66
C LYS A 126 -6.49 12.30 18.77
N ASN A 127 -5.96 13.00 17.77
CA ASN A 127 -5.94 14.46 17.65
C ASN A 127 -6.41 14.87 16.23
N PRO A 128 -7.74 14.84 15.98
CA PRO A 128 -8.33 15.01 14.65
C PRO A 128 -8.27 16.44 14.06
#